data_AF-A0A069J1A3-F1
#
_entry.id   AF-A0A069J1A3-F1
#
_cell.length_a   1.000
_cell.length_b   1.000
_cell.length_c   1.000
_cell.angle_alpha   90.00
_cell.angle_beta   90.00
_cell.angle_gamma   90.00
#
_symmetry.space_group_name_H-M   'P 1'
#
loop_
_entity.id
_entity.type
_entity.pdbx_description
1 polymer ?
#
loop_
_entity_poly.entity_id
_entity_poly.type
_entity_poly.pdbx_seq_one_letter_code
_entity_poly.pdbx_strand_id
1 'polypeptide(L)' 'MLDLDMTPYAAFVWPAWGVSALVLIALTARAVIASRKWKRELERLEEDQSATSDAAVSRRPQVARSAVGPQK' A
#
# COMPACT_ATOMS: atom_id res chain seq x y z
N MET A 1 -25.73 11.13 -22.60
CA MET A 1 -26.37 10.76 -21.33
C MET A 1 -26.32 9.25 -21.24
N LEU A 2 -25.90 8.69 -20.10
CA LEU A 2 -25.88 7.24 -19.89
C LEU A 2 -27.33 6.77 -19.76
N ASP A 3 -27.92 6.30 -20.86
CA ASP A 3 -29.26 5.71 -20.87
C ASP A 3 -29.15 4.23 -20.50
N LEU A 4 -29.18 3.95 -19.19
CA LEU A 4 -29.31 2.59 -18.65
C LEU A 4 -30.77 2.23 -18.42
N ASP A 5 -31.71 2.97 -19.00
CA ASP A 5 -33.13 2.79 -18.77
C ASP A 5 -33.67 1.66 -19.64
N MET A 6 -33.27 0.44 -19.29
CA MET A 6 -33.82 -0.81 -19.81
C MET A 6 -35.12 -1.15 -19.06
N THR A 7 -35.91 -0.17 -18.59
CA THR A 7 -37.01 -0.33 -17.62
C THR A 7 -37.90 -1.56 -17.83
N PRO A 8 -38.33 -1.93 -19.06
CA PRO A 8 -39.16 -3.12 -19.24
C PRO A 8 -38.41 -4.46 -19.15
N TYR A 9 -37.09 -4.49 -19.34
CA TYR A 9 -36.26 -5.72 -19.31
C TYR A 9 -35.11 -5.68 -18.28
N ALA A 10 -35.01 -4.61 -17.51
CA ALA A 10 -33.93 -4.35 -16.56
C ALA A 10 -33.83 -5.49 -15.54
N ALA A 11 -34.97 -6.00 -15.07
CA ALA A 11 -35.03 -7.13 -14.14
C ALA A 11 -34.44 -8.44 -14.71
N PHE A 12 -34.30 -8.59 -16.03
CA PHE A 12 -33.67 -9.74 -16.67
C PHE A 12 -32.19 -9.51 -16.99
N VAL A 13 -31.84 -8.29 -17.43
CA VAL A 13 -30.47 -7.93 -17.86
C VAL A 13 -29.55 -7.64 -16.67
N TRP A 14 -30.07 -6.92 -15.67
CA TRP A 14 -29.27 -6.51 -14.51
C TRP A 14 -28.80 -7.66 -13.62
N PRO A 15 -29.56 -8.75 -13.39
CA PRO A 15 -29.03 -9.87 -12.62
C PRO A 15 -27.86 -10.57 -13.31
N ALA A 16 -27.90 -10.71 -14.64
CA ALA A 16 -26.81 -11.33 -15.39
C ALA A 16 -25.49 -10.55 -15.25
N TRP A 17 -25.55 -9.23 -15.40
CA TRP A 17 -24.38 -8.35 -15.23
C TRP A 17 -24.06 -8.08 -13.76
N GLY A 18 -25.07 -8.10 -12.89
CA GLY A 18 -24.96 -7.87 -11.46
C GLY A 18 -24.14 -8.95 -10.77
N VAL A 19 -24.27 -10.22 -11.20
CA VAL A 19 -23.40 -11.30 -10.72
C VAL A 19 -21.95 -11.03 -11.11
N SER A 20 -21.67 -10.65 -12.36
CA SER A 20 -20.31 -10.32 -12.79
C SER A 20 -19.73 -9.13 -12.01
N ALA A 21 -20.51 -8.06 -11.83
CA ALA A 21 -20.11 -6.91 -11.03
C ALA A 21 -19.83 -7.30 -9.57
N LEU A 22 -20.67 -8.16 -8.99
CA LEU A 22 -20.50 -8.65 -7.62
C LEU A 22 -19.22 -9.48 -7.47
N VAL A 23 -18.93 -10.36 -8.43
CA VAL A 23 -17.68 -11.14 -8.45
C VAL A 23 -16.46 -10.23 -8.56
N LEU A 24 -16.50 -9.21 -9.43
CA LEU A 24 -15.42 -8.24 -9.56
C LEU A 24 -15.20 -7.46 -8.26
N ILE A 25 -16.28 -6.96 -7.64
CA ILE A 25 -16.21 -6.26 -6.35
C ILE A 25 -15.60 -7.16 -5.27
N ALA A 26 -16.01 -8.44 -5.21
CA ALA A 26 -15.48 -9.40 -4.25
C ALA A 26 -13.97 -9.65 -4.45
N LEU A 27 -13.54 -9.81 -5.71
CA LEU A 27 -12.13 -9.96 -6.06
C LEU A 27 -11.31 -8.71 -5.68
N THR A 28 -11.83 -7.53 -6.02
CA THR A 28 -11.20 -6.26 -5.66
C THR A 28 -11.10 -6.10 -4.13
N ALA A 29 -12.17 -6.39 -3.39
CA ALA A 29 -12.17 -6.33 -1.95
C ALA A 29 -11.13 -7.29 -1.34
N ARG A 30 -11.07 -8.53 -1.85
CA ARG A 30 -10.06 -9.52 -1.42
C ARG A 30 -8.64 -9.04 -1.69
N ALA A 31 -8.38 -8.46 -2.86
CA ALA A 31 -7.07 -7.90 -3.21
C ALA A 31 -6.69 -6.73 -2.29
N VAL A 32 -7.63 -5.82 -2.00
CA VAL A 32 -7.40 -4.70 -1.08
C VAL A 32 -7.11 -5.19 0.35
N ILE A 33 -7.86 -6.18 0.85
CA ILE A 33 -7.63 -6.75 2.19
C ILE A 33 -6.24 -7.39 2.28
N ALA A 34 -5.85 -8.18 1.28
CA ALA A 34 -4.52 -8.78 1.22
C ALA A 34 -3.42 -7.70 1.18
N SER A 35 -3.60 -6.66 0.36
CA SER A 35 -2.69 -5.52 0.29
C SER A 35 -2.55 -4.82 1.64
N ARG A 36 -3.66 -4.57 2.36
CA ARG A 36 -3.63 -3.94 3.70
C ARG A 36 -2.91 -4.80 4.73
N LYS A 37 -3.06 -6.13 4.66
CA LYS A 37 -2.35 -7.05 5.56
C LYS A 37 -0.84 -6.96 5.36
N TRP A 38 -0.38 -6.94 4.11
CA TRP A 38 1.06 -6.87 3.82
C TRP A 38 1.65 -5.49 4.06
N LYS A 39 0.88 -4.42 3.86
CA LYS A 39 1.33 -3.05 4.20
C LYS A 39 1.66 -2.90 5.68
N ARG A 40 0.87 -3.50 6.58
CA ARG A 40 1.15 -3.47 8.03
C ARG A 40 2.42 -4.23 8.40
N GLU A 41 2.68 -5.35 7.73
CA GLU A 41 3.91 -6.10 7.96
C GLU A 41 5.13 -5.34 7.39
N LEU A 42 4.96 -4.67 6.26
CA LEU A 42 5.97 -3.77 5.69
C LEU A 42 6.30 -2.62 6.64
N GLU A 43 5.29 -1.96 7.19
CA GLU A 43 5.46 -0.86 8.16
C GLU A 43 6.25 -1.32 9.39
N ARG A 44 5.94 -2.52 9.92
CA ARG A 44 6.71 -3.12 11.02
C ARG A 44 8.17 -3.38 10.65
N LEU A 45 8.44 -3.93 9.47
CA LEU A 45 9.81 -4.20 9.01
C LEU A 45 10.59 -2.90 8.73
N GLU A 46 9.91 -1.87 8.27
CA GLU A 46 10.48 -0.55 8.01
C GLU A 46 10.84 0.17 9.31
N GLU A 47 10.01 0.07 10.35
CA GLU A 47 10.31 0.57 11.70
C GLU A 47 11.52 -0.14 12.32
N ASP A 48 11.57 -1.48 12.28
CA ASP A 48 12.69 -2.28 12.81
C ASP A 48 14.01 -1.99 12.06
N GLN A 49 13.93 -1.82 10.73
CA GLN A 49 15.09 -1.47 9.90
C GLN A 49 15.55 -0.03 10.16
N SER A 50 14.63 0.91 10.31
CA SER A 50 14.93 2.30 10.65
C SER A 50 15.61 2.40 12.01
N ALA A 51 15.08 1.73 13.04
CA ALA A 51 15.67 1.69 14.38
C ALA A 51 17.06 1.03 14.39
N THR A 52 17.27 -0.03 13.60
CA THR A 52 18.58 -0.67 13.44
C THR A 52 19.56 0.23 12.70
N SER A 53 19.10 0.94 11.66
CA SER A 53 19.91 1.88 10.89
C SER A 53 20.30 3.11 11.72
N ASP A 54 19.39 3.65 12.52
CA ASP A 54 19.66 4.75 13.46
C ASP A 54 20.60 4.30 14.57
N ALA A 55 20.43 3.09 15.11
CA ALA A 55 21.36 2.50 16.06
C ALA A 55 22.75 2.28 15.43
N ALA A 56 22.83 1.90 14.15
CA ALA A 56 24.09 1.73 13.42
C ALA A 56 24.74 3.08 13.04
N VAL A 57 23.95 4.11 12.75
CA VAL A 57 24.41 5.49 12.51
C VAL A 57 24.91 6.13 13.80
N SER A 58 24.22 5.87 14.92
CA SER A 58 24.60 6.36 16.25
C SER A 58 25.80 5.60 16.82
N ARG A 59 25.92 4.29 16.52
CA ARG A 59 27.08 3.44 16.88
C ARG A 59 28.26 3.61 15.93
N ARG A 60 28.09 4.25 14.76
CA ARG A 60 29.23 4.66 13.94
C ARG A 60 30.08 5.59 14.81
N PRO A 61 31.33 5.23 15.14
CA PRO A 61 32.17 6.12 15.90
C PRO A 61 32.27 7.40 15.08
N GLN A 62 31.79 8.50 15.66
CA GLN A 62 31.98 9.86 15.15
C GLN A 62 33.48 10.14 15.24
N VAL A 63 34.28 9.47 14.40
CA VAL A 63 35.71 9.70 14.24
C VAL A 63 35.81 11.06 13.55
N ALA A 64 35.81 12.08 14.39
CA ALA A 64 36.39 13.39 14.16
C ALA A 64 36.02 14.07 12.83
N ARG A 65 34.74 14.43 12.65
CA ARG A 65 34.38 15.49 11.69
C ARG A 65 35.00 16.85 12.04
N SER A 66 35.53 17.02 13.26
CA SER A 66 36.25 18.21 13.72
C SER A 66 37.74 18.22 13.38
N ALA A 67 38.30 17.17 12.76
CA ALA A 67 39.73 17.09 12.43
C ALA A 67 40.08 17.48 10.98
N VAL A 68 39.14 18.06 10.22
CA VAL A 68 39.45 18.66 8.90
C VAL A 68 39.52 20.18 9.08
N GLY A 69 40.52 20.64 9.81
CA GLY A 69 40.98 22.03 9.75
C GLY A 69 41.91 22.18 8.55
N PRO A 70 41.77 23.19 7.69
CA PRO A 70 42.73 23.44 6.62
C PRO A 70 44.08 23.82 7.25
N GLN A 71 45.11 23.05 6.93
CA GLN A 71 46.49 23.46 7.15
C GLN A 71 46.96 24.20 5.89
N LYS A 72 47.31 25.48 6.12
CA LYS A 72 47.98 26.46 5.24
C LYS A 72 47.07 27.34 4.40
#